data_AF-A0A1C5S406-F1
#
_entry.id   AF-A0A1C5S406-F1
#
_cell.length_a   1.000
_cell.length_b   1.000
_cell.length_c   1.000
_cell.angle_alpha   90.00
_cell.angle_beta   90.00
_cell.angle_gamma   90.00
#
_symmetry.space_group_name_H-M   'P 1'
#
loop_
_entity.id
_entity.type
_entity.pdbx_description
1 polymer ?
#
loop_
_entity_poly.entity_id
_entity_poly.type
_entity_poly.pdbx_seq_one_letter_code
_entity_poly.pdbx_strand_id
1 'polypeptide(L)'
;MEVQQIKENPYFTEDFNEKRDNDMCTASTYKTKDFYIGRTLDYEFSYGEEVTVTPRNCEFDFRHAGKLESHYAIIGMAFVADGYPLYYDGVNEKGLGMAGLNFVGNAAYEDAVPVGETDDVQVAQFEFVPWILGQCGSVAEARVRIAGMRLTGTPFSDQFPPAQLHWMIADKNECIVVESTEDGLNVYDDPVGVLTNNPPFPVQLFALNNYAGVSRKQPENTFAGTLKLDAYSRGMGAMGIPGDLSSQSRFVKAAFTKLSSVSGDSEKESVSQFFHILGSVDQQRGCCEVGDGKYEITIYTSCCNADKGIYYYTTYDNHQITAVDMHAEDLDSDQLIRYPIITDGEVRWHNK
;
A
#
# COMPACT_ATOMS: atom_id res chain seq x y z
N MET A 1 20.66 -7.78 0.95
CA MET A 1 21.74 -7.38 0.02
C MET A 1 22.71 -6.45 0.72
N GLU A 2 24.02 -6.55 0.48
CA GLU A 2 24.99 -5.54 0.94
C GLU A 2 24.77 -4.22 0.17
N VAL A 3 24.96 -3.09 0.84
CA VAL A 3 24.84 -1.70 0.34
C VAL A 3 25.57 -1.46 -1.00
N GLN A 4 26.53 -2.32 -1.37
CA GLN A 4 27.23 -2.29 -2.66
C GLN A 4 26.31 -2.55 -3.87
N GLN A 5 25.33 -3.46 -3.80
CA GLN A 5 24.44 -3.75 -4.95
C GLN A 5 23.50 -2.58 -5.29
N ILE A 6 23.16 -1.75 -4.30
CA ILE A 6 22.33 -0.55 -4.50
C ILE A 6 23.17 0.57 -5.14
N LYS A 7 24.45 0.69 -4.81
CA LYS A 7 25.37 1.64 -5.46
C LYS A 7 25.70 1.28 -6.91
N GLU A 8 25.61 0.00 -7.25
CA GLU A 8 25.75 -0.48 -8.63
C GLU A 8 24.42 -0.41 -9.41
N ASN A 9 23.31 -0.09 -8.74
CA ASN A 9 22.04 0.18 -9.40
C ASN A 9 22.17 1.52 -10.17
N PRO A 10 22.08 1.51 -11.52
CA PRO A 10 22.28 2.71 -12.34
C PRO A 10 21.25 3.82 -12.09
N TYR A 11 20.21 3.55 -11.29
CA TYR A 11 19.21 4.52 -10.86
C TYR A 11 19.61 5.26 -9.55
N PHE A 12 20.57 4.74 -8.78
CA PHE A 12 21.14 5.38 -7.58
C PHE A 12 22.31 6.30 -7.98
N THR A 13 22.01 7.43 -8.61
CA THR A 13 23.02 8.45 -9.01
C THR A 13 22.78 9.77 -8.27
N GLU A 14 23.76 10.68 -8.28
CA GLU A 14 23.68 12.01 -7.62
C GLU A 14 22.45 12.85 -8.06
N ASP A 15 21.79 12.50 -9.17
CA ASP A 15 20.56 13.10 -9.69
C ASP A 15 19.25 12.64 -8.98
N PHE A 16 19.31 11.71 -8.01
CA PHE A 16 18.14 11.23 -7.25
C PHE A 16 17.35 12.37 -6.57
N ASN A 17 17.97 13.52 -6.34
CA ASN A 17 17.34 14.68 -5.69
C ASN A 17 16.65 15.67 -6.67
N GLU A 18 16.88 15.59 -7.98
CA GLU A 18 16.37 16.60 -8.94
C GLU A 18 15.11 16.18 -9.71
N LYS A 19 14.77 14.88 -9.75
CA LYS A 19 13.54 14.39 -10.38
C LYS A 19 12.55 13.93 -9.33
N ARG A 20 11.57 14.80 -9.07
CA ARG A 20 10.39 14.50 -8.25
C ARG A 20 9.50 13.57 -9.07
N ASP A 21 9.86 12.31 -9.14
CA ASP A 21 9.10 11.34 -9.92
C ASP A 21 7.78 11.04 -9.16
N ASN A 22 6.68 11.19 -9.89
CA ASN A 22 5.33 11.03 -9.38
C ASN A 22 4.98 9.55 -9.38
N ASP A 23 5.62 8.76 -8.53
CA ASP A 23 5.38 7.32 -8.57
C ASP A 23 4.01 6.97 -8.01
N MET A 24 3.52 5.82 -8.44
CA MET A 24 2.13 5.44 -8.31
C MET A 24 1.96 4.13 -7.52
N CYS A 25 0.93 4.06 -6.70
CA CYS A 25 0.60 2.85 -5.94
C CYS A 25 -0.91 2.78 -5.81
N THR A 26 -1.47 1.59 -5.62
CA THR A 26 -2.89 1.43 -5.27
C THR A 26 -3.01 0.47 -4.10
N ALA A 27 -3.55 0.93 -2.98
CA ALA A 27 -3.92 0.08 -1.85
C ALA A 27 -5.43 -0.14 -1.81
N SER A 28 -5.85 -1.32 -1.36
CA SER A 28 -7.26 -1.64 -1.20
C SER A 28 -7.48 -2.57 -0.02
N THR A 29 -8.71 -2.57 0.50
CA THR A 29 -9.20 -3.58 1.43
C THR A 29 -10.28 -4.44 0.77
N TYR A 30 -10.46 -5.65 1.28
CA TYR A 30 -11.56 -6.52 0.91
C TYR A 30 -11.98 -7.33 2.13
N LYS A 31 -13.28 -7.54 2.31
CA LYS A 31 -13.81 -8.30 3.43
C LYS A 31 -14.79 -9.34 2.92
N THR A 32 -14.53 -10.60 3.23
CA THR A 32 -15.46 -11.71 3.03
C THR A 32 -15.80 -12.27 4.42
N LYS A 33 -15.49 -13.54 4.67
CA LYS A 33 -15.42 -14.10 6.02
C LYS A 33 -14.25 -13.52 6.81
N ASP A 34 -13.10 -13.39 6.14
CA ASP A 34 -11.88 -12.82 6.72
C ASP A 34 -11.63 -11.41 6.15
N PHE A 35 -10.73 -10.66 6.78
CA PHE A 35 -10.30 -9.33 6.36
C PHE A 35 -8.97 -9.35 5.59
N TYR A 36 -8.95 -8.64 4.47
CA TYR A 36 -7.81 -8.55 3.57
C TYR A 36 -7.42 -7.10 3.27
N ILE A 37 -6.12 -6.84 3.21
CA ILE A 37 -5.52 -5.55 2.83
C ILE A 37 -4.26 -5.81 2.01
N GLY A 38 -3.94 -4.94 1.07
CA GLY A 38 -2.75 -5.09 0.25
C GLY A 38 -2.65 -3.96 -0.76
N ARG A 39 -1.66 -4.04 -1.63
CA ARG A 39 -1.36 -2.98 -2.58
C ARG A 39 -0.68 -3.44 -3.86
N THR A 40 -0.68 -2.57 -4.86
CA THR A 40 0.36 -2.55 -5.90
C THR A 40 1.48 -1.61 -5.46
N LEU A 41 2.74 -2.00 -5.67
CA LEU A 41 3.87 -1.08 -5.70
C LEU A 41 4.18 -0.81 -7.17
N ASP A 42 3.91 0.42 -7.64
CA ASP A 42 4.24 0.82 -9.00
C ASP A 42 5.43 1.77 -8.99
N TYR A 43 6.51 1.35 -9.65
CA TYR A 43 7.75 2.12 -9.74
C TYR A 43 8.58 1.67 -10.94
N GLU A 44 9.60 2.43 -11.35
CA GLU A 44 10.43 2.07 -12.51
C GLU A 44 11.62 1.17 -12.20
N PHE A 45 11.93 0.91 -10.92
CA PHE A 45 12.96 -0.05 -10.49
C PHE A 45 12.69 -0.66 -9.11
N SER A 46 13.26 -1.83 -8.83
CA SER A 46 13.17 -2.50 -7.53
C SER A 46 14.30 -2.07 -6.58
N TYR A 47 13.99 -1.91 -5.30
CA TYR A 47 14.96 -1.69 -4.21
C TYR A 47 15.49 -3.01 -3.61
N GLY A 48 15.03 -4.16 -4.09
CA GLY A 48 15.28 -5.47 -3.50
C GLY A 48 14.32 -5.74 -2.35
N GLU A 49 13.02 -5.65 -2.63
CA GLU A 49 11.95 -5.87 -1.68
C GLU A 49 11.96 -7.32 -1.16
N GLU A 50 11.67 -7.50 0.14
CA GLU A 50 11.60 -8.80 0.79
C GLU A 50 10.38 -8.87 1.70
N VAL A 51 9.71 -10.01 1.74
CA VAL A 51 8.71 -10.27 2.77
C VAL A 51 9.44 -10.45 4.09
N THR A 52 9.15 -9.59 5.06
CA THR A 52 9.85 -9.52 6.33
C THR A 52 8.87 -9.71 7.48
N VAL A 53 9.13 -10.71 8.31
CA VAL A 53 8.50 -10.88 9.62
C VAL A 53 9.40 -10.22 10.66
N THR A 54 8.85 -9.30 11.44
CA THR A 54 9.47 -8.74 12.64
C THR A 54 8.81 -9.39 13.86
N PRO A 55 9.50 -10.32 14.54
CA PRO A 55 9.01 -10.98 15.75
C PRO A 55 8.85 -10.01 16.93
N ARG A 56 8.14 -10.45 17.98
CA ARG A 56 7.72 -9.60 19.11
C ARG A 56 8.87 -8.99 19.89
N ASN A 57 10.03 -9.64 19.93
CA ASN A 57 11.18 -9.24 20.75
C ASN A 57 12.33 -8.66 19.90
N CYS A 58 12.08 -8.36 18.63
CA CYS A 58 13.04 -7.69 17.76
C CYS A 58 12.96 -6.17 18.00
N GLU A 59 13.87 -5.62 18.80
CA GLU A 59 13.83 -4.21 19.24
C GLU A 59 13.71 -3.21 18.07
N PHE A 60 12.73 -2.30 18.18
CA PHE A 60 12.73 -1.06 17.40
C PHE A 60 13.36 0.08 18.20
N ASP A 61 14.46 0.64 17.70
CA ASP A 61 15.08 1.85 18.25
C ASP A 61 14.60 3.08 17.45
N PHE A 62 13.56 3.76 17.96
CA PHE A 62 13.00 4.93 17.28
C PHE A 62 13.84 6.18 17.54
N ARG A 63 14.05 7.00 16.50
CA ARG A 63 14.88 8.22 16.57
C ARG A 63 14.51 9.13 17.73
N HIS A 64 13.21 9.30 17.96
CA HIS A 64 12.69 10.28 18.92
C HIS A 64 11.66 9.68 19.89
N ALA A 65 11.20 8.44 19.67
CA ALA A 65 10.20 7.76 20.52
C ALA A 65 10.81 6.72 21.47
N GLY A 66 12.14 6.59 21.51
CA GLY A 66 12.85 5.63 22.34
C GLY A 66 12.76 4.19 21.83
N LYS A 67 13.16 3.24 22.66
CA LYS A 67 13.20 1.83 22.31
C LYS A 67 11.87 1.13 22.60
N LEU A 68 11.46 0.28 21.68
CA LEU A 68 10.34 -0.64 21.82
C LEU A 68 10.88 -2.06 21.78
N GLU A 69 11.22 -2.59 22.95
CA GLU A 69 11.83 -3.92 23.14
C GLU A 69 10.83 -5.08 22.95
N SER A 70 9.54 -4.82 23.13
CA SER A 70 8.48 -5.81 22.91
C SER A 70 7.25 -5.16 22.27
N HIS A 71 6.74 -5.80 21.21
CA HIS A 71 5.64 -5.30 20.39
C HIS A 71 4.88 -6.47 19.74
N TYR A 72 3.80 -6.17 19.03
CA TYR A 72 3.12 -7.17 18.21
C TYR A 72 4.01 -7.62 17.06
N ALA A 73 4.00 -8.91 16.72
CA ALA A 73 4.67 -9.40 15.54
C ALA A 73 4.04 -8.79 14.27
N ILE A 74 4.88 -8.46 13.30
CA ILE A 74 4.52 -7.79 12.04
C ILE A 74 4.99 -8.66 10.87
N ILE A 75 4.16 -8.78 9.82
CA ILE A 75 4.56 -9.33 8.53
C ILE A 75 4.20 -8.34 7.42
N GLY A 76 5.13 -8.10 6.51
CA GLY A 76 4.95 -7.12 5.44
C GLY A 76 6.03 -7.18 4.37
N MET A 77 5.85 -6.44 3.29
CA MET A 77 6.94 -6.20 2.33
C MET A 77 7.78 -5.03 2.84
N ALA A 78 9.09 -5.20 2.85
CA ALA A 78 10.03 -4.17 3.28
C ALA A 78 11.27 -4.15 2.40
N PHE A 79 11.94 -3.00 2.40
CA PHE A 79 13.35 -2.93 2.07
C PHE A 79 14.14 -2.94 3.39
N VAL A 80 14.97 -3.96 3.62
CA VAL A 80 15.73 -4.09 4.88
C VAL A 80 17.10 -3.44 4.74
N ALA A 81 17.28 -2.28 5.36
CA ALA A 81 18.50 -1.49 5.34
C ALA A 81 19.16 -1.48 6.73
N ASP A 82 20.45 -1.85 6.80
CA ASP A 82 21.21 -1.90 8.06
C ASP A 82 20.51 -2.66 9.21
N GLY A 83 19.77 -3.71 8.85
CA GLY A 83 19.00 -4.52 9.81
C GLY A 83 17.66 -3.92 10.24
N TYR A 84 17.27 -2.76 9.72
CA TYR A 84 15.98 -2.13 9.99
C TYR A 84 14.98 -2.39 8.84
N PRO A 85 13.75 -2.85 9.12
CA PRO A 85 12.75 -3.10 8.09
C PRO A 85 12.00 -1.82 7.69
N LEU A 86 12.35 -1.23 6.55
CA LEU A 86 11.63 -0.11 5.96
C LEU A 86 10.39 -0.64 5.24
N TYR A 87 9.31 -0.82 5.99
CA TYR A 87 8.06 -1.41 5.51
C TYR A 87 7.34 -0.53 4.49
N TYR A 88 6.96 -1.14 3.38
CA TYR A 88 6.05 -0.60 2.37
C TYR A 88 4.59 -0.76 2.79
N ASP A 89 4.24 -1.99 3.19
CA ASP A 89 2.93 -2.41 3.67
C ASP A 89 3.05 -3.67 4.53
N GLY A 90 2.06 -3.91 5.39
CA GLY A 90 2.00 -5.12 6.21
C GLY A 90 0.80 -5.18 7.13
N VAL A 91 0.72 -6.28 7.88
CA VAL A 91 -0.25 -6.52 8.95
C VAL A 91 0.46 -6.99 10.22
N ASN A 92 -0.17 -6.79 11.38
CA ASN A 92 0.29 -7.38 12.63
C ASN A 92 -0.53 -8.59 13.07
N GLU A 93 -0.07 -9.29 14.10
CA GLU A 93 -0.74 -10.45 14.70
C GLU A 93 -2.11 -10.19 15.31
N LYS A 94 -2.59 -8.94 15.34
CA LYS A 94 -3.91 -8.56 15.83
C LYS A 94 -4.90 -8.24 14.70
N GLY A 95 -4.45 -8.27 13.46
CA GLY A 95 -5.28 -8.02 12.28
C GLY A 95 -5.41 -6.54 11.91
N LEU A 96 -4.51 -5.68 12.39
CA LEU A 96 -4.36 -4.31 11.89
C LEU A 96 -3.39 -4.31 10.71
N GLY A 97 -3.77 -3.66 9.61
CA GLY A 97 -2.94 -3.47 8.44
C GLY A 97 -2.64 -2.01 8.16
N MET A 98 -1.50 -1.76 7.52
CA MET A 98 -1.04 -0.43 7.14
C MET A 98 -0.22 -0.48 5.85
N ALA A 99 -0.36 0.54 5.00
CA ALA A 99 0.41 0.71 3.77
C ALA A 99 0.75 2.19 3.53
N GLY A 100 2.02 2.51 3.24
CA GLY A 100 2.49 3.87 2.96
C GLY A 100 2.75 4.14 1.48
N LEU A 101 1.92 4.97 0.83
CA LEU A 101 1.91 5.18 -0.62
C LEU A 101 2.48 6.56 -0.95
N ASN A 102 3.04 6.72 -2.16
CA ASN A 102 3.62 7.99 -2.59
C ASN A 102 2.60 9.13 -2.60
N PHE A 103 2.99 10.27 -2.04
CA PHE A 103 2.20 11.49 -1.89
C PHE A 103 3.05 12.74 -2.19
N VAL A 104 3.86 12.63 -3.25
CA VAL A 104 4.87 13.61 -3.64
C VAL A 104 4.26 14.99 -3.88
N GLY A 105 4.86 16.02 -3.30
CA GLY A 105 4.46 17.42 -3.43
C GLY A 105 3.32 17.85 -2.50
N ASN A 106 2.62 16.92 -1.85
CA ASN A 106 1.60 17.24 -0.84
C ASN A 106 2.03 16.84 0.58
N ALA A 107 2.89 15.83 0.71
CA ALA A 107 3.46 15.44 2.00
C ALA A 107 4.32 16.58 2.58
N ALA A 108 4.01 16.98 3.80
CA ALA A 108 4.84 17.89 4.59
C ALA A 108 5.01 17.33 6.00
N TYR A 109 6.23 17.39 6.50
CA TYR A 109 6.60 16.85 7.81
C TYR A 109 7.19 17.95 8.67
N GLU A 110 7.03 17.79 9.97
CA GLU A 110 7.60 18.73 10.93
C GLU A 110 9.09 18.43 11.17
N ASP A 111 9.84 19.46 11.59
CA ASP A 111 11.17 19.26 12.14
C ASP A 111 11.08 18.62 13.52
N ALA A 112 12.03 17.73 13.83
CA ALA A 112 12.16 17.18 15.17
C ALA A 112 12.54 18.29 16.17
N VAL A 113 11.89 18.29 17.32
CA VAL A 113 12.10 19.22 18.43
C VAL A 113 12.92 18.54 19.53
N PRO A 114 13.82 19.28 20.22
CA PRO A 114 14.62 18.72 21.31
C PRO A 114 13.79 18.07 22.42
N VAL A 115 14.38 17.05 23.06
CA VAL A 115 13.78 16.34 24.19
C VAL A 115 13.41 17.33 25.31
N GLY A 116 12.15 17.28 25.77
CA GLY A 116 11.65 18.11 26.87
C GLY A 116 11.00 19.43 26.43
N GLU A 117 10.99 19.75 25.14
CA GLU A 117 10.29 20.93 24.59
C GLU A 117 8.88 20.63 24.05
N THR A 118 8.49 19.35 23.98
CA THR A 118 7.14 18.91 23.63
C THR A 118 6.77 17.66 24.43
N ASP A 119 5.48 17.52 24.74
CA ASP A 119 4.88 16.32 25.31
C ASP A 119 4.43 15.32 24.22
N ASP A 120 4.46 15.72 22.94
CA ASP A 120 4.04 14.89 21.81
C ASP A 120 5.09 13.83 21.50
N VAL A 121 4.64 12.63 21.16
CA VAL A 121 5.55 11.57 20.68
C VAL A 121 5.99 11.91 19.26
N GLN A 122 7.30 12.01 19.04
CA GLN A 122 7.86 12.31 17.73
C GLN A 122 8.26 11.02 17.02
N VAL A 123 7.82 10.84 15.79
CA VAL A 123 8.07 9.61 15.00
C VAL A 123 8.59 10.03 13.63
N ALA A 124 9.70 9.45 13.17
CA ALA A 124 10.15 9.69 11.80
C ALA A 124 9.22 8.99 10.79
N GLN A 125 9.01 9.57 9.61
CA GLN A 125 8.06 9.00 8.63
C GLN A 125 8.33 7.52 8.29
N PHE A 126 9.61 7.11 8.24
CA PHE A 126 10.00 5.72 7.94
C PHE A 126 9.70 4.75 9.09
N GLU A 127 9.51 5.27 10.30
CA GLU A 127 9.20 4.52 11.52
C GLU A 127 7.69 4.37 11.73
N PHE A 128 6.87 5.06 10.94
CA PHE A 128 5.45 5.19 11.24
C PHE A 128 4.71 3.85 11.13
N VAL A 129 5.06 3.01 10.16
CA VAL A 129 4.51 1.65 10.01
C VAL A 129 4.84 0.78 11.23
N PRO A 130 6.12 0.56 11.62
CA PRO A 130 6.43 -0.24 12.80
C PRO A 130 5.89 0.39 14.10
N TRP A 131 5.82 1.72 14.20
CA TRP A 131 5.26 2.40 15.37
C TRP A 131 3.77 2.11 15.56
N ILE A 132 2.97 2.11 14.49
CA ILE A 132 1.54 1.75 14.55
C ILE A 132 1.37 0.24 14.69
N LEU A 133 1.93 -0.56 13.78
CA LEU A 133 1.70 -2.00 13.74
C LEU A 133 2.28 -2.73 14.94
N GLY A 134 3.34 -2.22 15.57
CA GLY A 134 3.89 -2.82 16.79
C GLY A 134 3.00 -2.61 18.03
N GLN A 135 2.14 -1.59 18.04
CA GLN A 135 1.52 -1.08 19.27
C GLN A 135 -0.01 -0.99 19.24
N CYS A 136 -0.65 -1.15 18.08
CA CYS A 136 -2.10 -1.04 17.92
C CYS A 136 -2.69 -2.33 17.35
N GLY A 137 -3.76 -2.85 17.95
CA GLY A 137 -4.50 -4.00 17.43
C GLY A 137 -5.75 -3.64 16.63
N SER A 138 -6.08 -2.35 16.51
CA SER A 138 -7.26 -1.86 15.77
C SER A 138 -7.04 -0.44 15.26
N VAL A 139 -7.88 -0.03 14.29
CA VAL A 139 -7.92 1.34 13.77
C VAL A 139 -8.30 2.33 14.88
N ALA A 140 -9.21 1.95 15.78
CA ALA A 140 -9.59 2.76 16.92
C ALA A 140 -8.39 3.09 17.83
N GLU A 141 -7.55 2.09 18.13
CA GLU A 141 -6.31 2.30 18.89
C GLU A 141 -5.30 3.16 18.11
N ALA A 142 -5.17 2.93 16.80
CA ALA A 142 -4.29 3.72 15.94
C ALA A 142 -4.67 5.22 15.96
N ARG A 143 -5.97 5.56 15.87
CA ARG A 143 -6.44 6.95 15.95
C ARG A 143 -6.02 7.65 17.25
N VAL A 144 -6.17 6.96 18.38
CA VAL A 144 -5.78 7.50 19.69
C VAL A 144 -4.28 7.79 19.72
N ARG A 145 -3.47 6.90 19.13
CA ARG A 145 -2.02 7.12 19.04
C ARG A 145 -1.66 8.29 18.13
N ILE A 146 -2.29 8.37 16.96
CA ILE A 146 -2.02 9.41 15.96
C ILE A 146 -2.39 10.79 16.49
N ALA A 147 -3.43 10.91 17.33
CA ALA A 147 -3.88 12.19 17.87
C ALA A 147 -2.85 12.89 18.79
N GLY A 148 -1.84 12.18 19.31
CA GLY A 148 -0.83 12.71 20.23
C GLY A 148 0.60 12.55 19.73
N MET A 149 0.80 12.53 18.41
CA MET A 149 2.11 12.40 17.80
C MET A 149 2.42 13.54 16.82
N ARG A 150 3.72 13.74 16.58
CA ARG A 150 4.25 14.57 15.51
C ARG A 150 5.02 13.70 14.53
N LEU A 151 4.66 13.81 13.26
CA LEU A 151 5.32 13.08 12.18
C LEU A 151 6.46 13.94 11.62
N THR A 152 7.70 13.44 11.76
CA THR A 152 8.89 14.23 11.46
C THR A 152 9.53 13.84 10.13
N GLY A 153 10.14 14.84 9.48
CA GLY A 153 10.95 14.68 8.27
C GLY A 153 12.36 14.15 8.56
N THR A 154 12.53 13.35 9.61
CA THR A 154 13.85 12.81 9.99
C THR A 154 14.26 11.73 8.97
N PRO A 155 15.41 11.87 8.28
CA PRO A 155 15.87 10.89 7.29
C PRO A 155 16.29 9.57 7.95
N PHE A 156 16.15 8.46 7.23
CA PHE A 156 16.72 7.19 7.68
C PHE A 156 18.26 7.26 7.67
N SER A 157 18.85 7.82 6.62
CA SER A 157 20.29 8.12 6.57
C SER A 157 20.55 9.20 5.52
N ASP A 158 21.79 9.67 5.40
CA ASP A 158 22.18 10.60 4.33
C ASP A 158 21.88 10.04 2.91
N GLN A 159 21.87 8.70 2.75
CA GLN A 159 21.56 8.03 1.49
C GLN A 159 20.06 7.82 1.26
N PHE A 160 19.26 7.92 2.32
CA PHE A 160 17.82 7.63 2.31
C PHE A 160 17.07 8.82 2.93
N PRO A 161 16.79 9.86 2.12
CA PRO A 161 16.03 11.03 2.56
C PRO A 161 14.58 10.65 2.92
N PRO A 162 13.82 11.53 3.58
CA PRO A 162 12.43 11.27 3.92
C PRO A 162 11.59 11.04 2.66
N ALA A 163 10.95 9.88 2.57
CA ALA A 163 9.97 9.59 1.53
C ALA A 163 8.73 10.46 1.73
N GLN A 164 8.12 10.92 0.63
CA GLN A 164 6.89 11.70 0.66
C GLN A 164 5.70 10.75 0.52
N LEU A 165 5.09 10.40 1.65
CA LEU A 165 4.07 9.37 1.77
C LEU A 165 2.79 9.89 2.44
N HIS A 166 1.69 9.19 2.14
CA HIS A 166 0.48 9.12 2.96
C HIS A 166 0.13 7.66 3.26
N TRP A 167 -0.75 7.39 4.21
CA TRP A 167 -0.96 6.03 4.70
C TRP A 167 -2.41 5.61 4.72
N MET A 168 -2.68 4.39 4.28
CA MET A 168 -3.90 3.66 4.60
C MET A 168 -3.66 2.82 5.86
N ILE A 169 -4.59 2.87 6.82
CA ILE A 169 -4.61 1.99 8.00
C ILE A 169 -6.00 1.37 8.10
N ALA A 170 -6.08 0.03 8.20
CA ALA A 170 -7.36 -0.66 8.22
C ALA A 170 -7.36 -1.93 9.07
N ASP A 171 -8.51 -2.22 9.65
CA ASP A 171 -8.83 -3.50 10.28
C ASP A 171 -10.16 -4.04 9.73
N LYS A 172 -10.64 -5.16 10.28
CA LYS A 172 -11.88 -5.78 9.83
C LYS A 172 -13.13 -4.90 9.96
N ASN A 173 -13.09 -3.80 10.71
CA ASN A 173 -14.22 -2.92 11.00
C ASN A 173 -14.12 -1.58 10.27
N GLU A 174 -12.93 -1.00 10.21
CA GLU A 174 -12.71 0.38 9.79
C GLU A 174 -11.50 0.52 8.86
N CYS A 175 -11.51 1.59 8.07
CA CYS A 175 -10.39 2.00 7.22
C CYS A 175 -10.24 3.51 7.33
N ILE A 176 -9.00 3.98 7.46
CA ILE A 176 -8.66 5.39 7.54
C ILE A 176 -7.50 5.72 6.61
N VAL A 177 -7.43 7.00 6.25
CA VAL A 177 -6.30 7.59 5.54
C VAL A 177 -5.66 8.64 6.45
N VAL A 178 -4.33 8.61 6.53
CA VAL A 178 -3.52 9.56 7.28
C VAL A 178 -2.65 10.34 6.30
N GLU A 179 -2.84 11.66 6.25
CA GLU A 179 -2.11 12.57 5.37
C GLU A 179 -1.47 13.69 6.21
N SER A 180 -0.15 13.82 6.14
CA SER A 180 0.58 14.96 6.71
C SER A 180 0.82 15.98 5.60
N THR A 181 0.16 17.13 5.67
CA THR A 181 0.28 18.22 4.69
C THR A 181 0.79 19.50 5.36
N GLU A 182 0.93 20.59 4.61
CA GLU A 182 1.28 21.90 5.20
C GLU A 182 0.27 22.37 6.26
N ASP A 183 -0.98 21.90 6.18
CA ASP A 183 -2.04 22.17 7.16
C ASP A 183 -1.95 21.27 8.42
N GLY A 184 -1.02 20.30 8.43
CA GLY A 184 -0.77 19.39 9.54
C GLY A 184 -1.16 17.93 9.26
N LEU A 185 -1.13 17.12 10.32
CA LEU A 185 -1.48 15.70 10.27
C LEU A 185 -3.00 15.50 10.33
N ASN A 186 -3.57 15.00 9.24
CA ASN A 186 -4.99 14.77 9.08
C ASN A 186 -5.33 13.27 9.06
N VAL A 187 -6.46 12.91 9.68
CA VAL A 187 -6.99 11.55 9.67
C VAL A 187 -8.40 11.56 9.10
N TYR A 188 -8.62 10.83 8.02
CA TYR A 188 -9.90 10.74 7.33
C TYR A 188 -10.48 9.33 7.43
N ASP A 189 -11.81 9.24 7.54
CA ASP A 189 -12.50 7.96 7.36
C ASP A 189 -12.51 7.58 5.89
N ASP A 190 -12.15 6.33 5.57
CA ASP A 190 -12.21 5.80 4.21
C ASP A 190 -13.35 4.76 4.09
N PRO A 191 -14.56 5.20 3.72
CA PRO A 191 -15.69 4.29 3.54
C PRO A 191 -15.54 3.40 2.29
N VAL A 192 -14.59 3.71 1.41
CA VAL A 192 -14.37 2.99 0.14
C VAL A 192 -13.35 1.88 0.35
N GLY A 193 -12.35 2.08 1.19
CA GLY A 193 -11.26 1.14 1.44
C GLY A 193 -10.30 1.05 0.26
N VAL A 194 -9.95 2.20 -0.32
CA VAL A 194 -9.03 2.36 -1.45
C VAL A 194 -8.22 3.64 -1.24
N LEU A 195 -6.91 3.58 -1.51
CA LEU A 195 -6.03 4.74 -1.53
C LEU A 195 -5.08 4.62 -2.72
N THR A 196 -4.76 5.75 -3.35
CA THR A 196 -3.76 5.79 -4.43
C THR A 196 -2.62 6.73 -4.09
N ASN A 197 -2.48 7.86 -4.78
CA ASN A 197 -1.39 8.82 -4.56
C ASN A 197 -1.98 10.23 -4.42
N ASN A 198 -1.56 11.18 -5.25
CA ASN A 198 -2.18 12.50 -5.34
C ASN A 198 -3.49 12.47 -6.14
N PRO A 199 -4.44 13.40 -5.90
CA PRO A 199 -4.45 14.49 -4.92
C PRO A 199 -4.77 14.01 -3.48
N PRO A 200 -4.81 14.91 -2.48
CA PRO A 200 -5.26 14.59 -1.12
C PRO A 200 -6.60 13.83 -1.10
N PHE A 201 -6.75 12.92 -0.14
CA PHE A 201 -7.85 11.97 -0.08
C PHE A 201 -9.26 12.58 -0.16
N PRO A 202 -9.57 13.73 0.49
CA PRO A 202 -10.89 14.36 0.33
C PRO A 202 -11.25 14.72 -1.12
N VAL A 203 -10.25 15.06 -1.93
CA VAL A 203 -10.44 15.36 -3.36
C VAL A 203 -10.72 14.07 -4.13
N GLN A 204 -9.98 12.99 -3.83
CA GLN A 204 -10.22 11.68 -4.44
C GLN A 204 -11.64 11.17 -4.15
N LEU A 205 -12.06 11.28 -2.89
CA LEU A 205 -13.40 10.87 -2.47
C LEU A 205 -14.48 11.74 -3.12
N PHE A 206 -14.30 13.07 -3.19
CA PHE A 206 -15.23 13.97 -3.84
C PHE A 206 -15.40 13.67 -5.34
N ALA A 207 -14.32 13.26 -6.02
CA ALA A 207 -14.34 12.92 -7.45
C ALA A 207 -15.28 11.73 -7.77
N LEU A 208 -15.57 10.84 -6.81
CA LEU A 208 -16.51 9.73 -7.00
C LEU A 208 -17.94 10.21 -7.34
N ASN A 209 -18.32 11.44 -6.96
CA ASN A 209 -19.61 12.02 -7.31
C ASN A 209 -19.84 12.11 -8.83
N ASN A 210 -18.77 12.25 -9.62
CA ASN A 210 -18.85 12.28 -11.08
C ASN A 210 -19.29 10.93 -11.68
N TYR A 211 -19.20 9.85 -10.90
CA TYR A 211 -19.46 8.48 -11.35
C TYR A 211 -20.74 7.88 -10.76
N ALA A 212 -21.61 8.69 -10.14
CA ALA A 212 -22.84 8.20 -9.51
C ALA A 212 -23.79 7.44 -10.48
N GLY A 213 -23.66 7.66 -11.79
CA GLY A 213 -24.44 6.98 -12.82
C GLY A 213 -23.90 5.62 -13.28
N VAL A 214 -22.68 5.24 -12.87
CA VAL A 214 -22.07 3.96 -13.29
C VAL A 214 -22.74 2.78 -12.57
N SER A 215 -22.80 1.63 -13.23
CA SER A 215 -23.53 0.46 -12.73
C SER A 215 -22.96 -0.85 -13.25
N ARG A 216 -23.11 -1.90 -12.45
CA ARG A 216 -22.83 -3.30 -12.86
C ARG A 216 -23.88 -3.87 -13.81
N LYS A 217 -25.07 -3.24 -13.86
CA LYS A 217 -26.21 -3.69 -14.68
C LYS A 217 -26.14 -3.07 -16.06
N GLN A 218 -26.90 -3.62 -17.00
CA GLN A 218 -27.08 -2.96 -18.29
C GLN A 218 -27.79 -1.61 -18.11
N PRO A 219 -27.39 -0.57 -18.85
CA PRO A 219 -28.01 0.74 -18.75
C PRO A 219 -29.40 0.71 -19.37
N GLU A 220 -30.30 1.54 -18.84
CA GLU A 220 -31.56 1.85 -19.49
C GLU A 220 -31.34 2.90 -20.59
N ASN A 221 -32.09 2.83 -21.69
CA ASN A 221 -32.04 3.86 -22.72
C ASN A 221 -32.77 5.12 -22.24
N THR A 222 -32.02 6.09 -21.74
CA THR A 222 -32.52 7.40 -21.28
C THR A 222 -32.22 8.53 -22.26
N PHE A 223 -31.76 8.22 -23.47
CA PHE A 223 -31.34 9.22 -24.47
C PHE A 223 -32.56 9.90 -25.13
N ALA A 224 -33.11 10.91 -24.45
CA ALA A 224 -34.15 11.84 -24.92
C ALA A 224 -35.42 11.20 -25.54
N GLY A 225 -35.63 9.89 -25.39
CA GLY A 225 -36.79 9.13 -25.87
C GLY A 225 -37.01 9.11 -27.39
N THR A 226 -36.16 9.75 -28.18
CA THR A 226 -36.37 9.93 -29.64
C THR A 226 -35.90 8.72 -30.44
N LEU A 227 -34.90 8.00 -29.92
CA LEU A 227 -34.33 6.81 -30.53
C LEU A 227 -34.48 5.62 -29.60
N LYS A 228 -34.79 4.46 -30.17
CA LYS A 228 -34.64 3.18 -29.49
C LYS A 228 -33.19 2.72 -29.67
N LEU A 229 -32.35 2.96 -28.67
CA LEU A 229 -30.97 2.50 -28.64
C LEU A 229 -30.90 1.13 -27.97
N ASP A 230 -30.32 0.17 -28.67
CA ASP A 230 -30.09 -1.17 -28.14
C ASP A 230 -28.70 -1.24 -27.47
N ALA A 231 -28.61 -1.92 -26.33
CA ALA A 231 -27.34 -2.20 -25.69
C ALA A 231 -26.57 -3.24 -26.52
N TYR A 232 -25.50 -2.82 -27.19
CA TYR A 232 -24.74 -3.66 -28.12
C TYR A 232 -23.68 -4.54 -27.43
N SER A 233 -23.37 -4.27 -26.16
CA SER A 233 -22.37 -5.03 -25.38
C SER A 233 -22.83 -5.25 -23.94
N ARG A 234 -22.25 -6.26 -23.28
CA ARG A 234 -22.28 -6.37 -21.81
C ARG A 234 -21.28 -5.39 -21.20
N GLY A 235 -21.51 -5.00 -19.95
CA GLY A 235 -20.65 -4.06 -19.23
C GLY A 235 -20.89 -2.58 -19.56
N MET A 236 -21.86 -2.25 -20.40
CA MET A 236 -22.15 -0.86 -20.78
C MET A 236 -22.62 0.01 -19.61
N GLY A 237 -23.05 -0.57 -18.49
CA GLY A 237 -23.43 0.21 -17.30
C GLY A 237 -22.24 0.91 -16.64
N ALA A 238 -21.02 0.41 -16.83
CA ALA A 238 -19.81 1.01 -16.28
C ALA A 238 -19.12 1.98 -17.26
N MET A 239 -19.78 2.34 -18.38
CA MET A 239 -19.28 3.38 -19.27
C MET A 239 -19.06 4.67 -18.49
N GLY A 240 -17.85 5.22 -18.60
CA GLY A 240 -17.41 6.39 -17.84
C GLY A 240 -16.34 6.08 -16.82
N ILE A 241 -16.20 4.83 -16.33
CA ILE A 241 -15.06 4.46 -15.49
C ILE A 241 -13.75 4.67 -16.28
N PRO A 242 -12.80 5.46 -15.77
CA PRO A 242 -11.57 5.77 -16.49
C PRO A 242 -10.65 4.55 -16.58
N GLY A 243 -9.88 4.49 -17.66
CA GLY A 243 -8.98 3.38 -17.97
C GLY A 243 -7.50 3.75 -18.06
N ASP A 244 -7.15 5.03 -17.86
CA ASP A 244 -5.75 5.46 -17.79
C ASP A 244 -5.11 5.12 -16.43
N LEU A 245 -3.79 5.25 -16.36
CA LEU A 245 -2.99 4.88 -15.20
C LEU A 245 -2.83 6.00 -14.16
N SER A 246 -3.46 7.16 -14.36
CA SER A 246 -3.34 8.26 -13.39
C SER A 246 -3.92 7.87 -12.02
N SER A 247 -3.37 8.45 -10.96
CA SER A 247 -3.79 8.21 -9.58
C SER A 247 -5.31 8.32 -9.37
N GLN A 248 -5.92 9.43 -9.80
CA GLN A 248 -7.37 9.61 -9.65
C GLN A 248 -8.18 8.58 -10.46
N SER A 249 -7.72 8.17 -11.64
CA SER A 249 -8.38 7.16 -12.46
C SER A 249 -8.28 5.77 -11.83
N ARG A 250 -7.10 5.39 -11.34
CA ARG A 250 -6.89 4.15 -10.58
C ARG A 250 -7.73 4.12 -9.32
N PHE A 251 -7.84 5.23 -8.58
CA PHE A 251 -8.72 5.32 -7.41
C PHE A 251 -10.18 5.01 -7.77
N VAL A 252 -10.72 5.65 -8.80
CA VAL A 252 -12.11 5.43 -9.26
C VAL A 252 -12.30 3.99 -9.72
N LYS A 253 -11.37 3.46 -10.51
CA LYS A 253 -11.45 2.11 -11.08
C LYS A 253 -11.34 1.04 -10.00
N ALA A 254 -10.40 1.16 -9.07
CA ALA A 254 -10.24 0.26 -7.93
C ALA A 254 -11.45 0.34 -6.99
N ALA A 255 -11.94 1.54 -6.66
CA ALA A 255 -13.14 1.73 -5.84
C ALA A 255 -14.37 1.04 -6.44
N PHE A 256 -14.65 1.30 -7.72
CA PHE A 256 -15.77 0.66 -8.41
C PHE A 256 -15.60 -0.85 -8.47
N THR A 257 -14.42 -1.34 -8.83
CA THR A 257 -14.12 -2.78 -8.96
C THR A 257 -14.28 -3.49 -7.61
N LYS A 258 -13.70 -2.93 -6.54
CA LYS A 258 -13.78 -3.46 -5.16
C LYS A 258 -15.21 -3.51 -4.66
N LEU A 259 -15.94 -2.39 -4.71
CA LEU A 259 -17.32 -2.31 -4.21
C LEU A 259 -18.31 -3.12 -5.06
N SER A 260 -17.94 -3.46 -6.29
CA SER A 260 -18.72 -4.29 -7.19
C SER A 260 -18.43 -5.79 -7.08
N SER A 261 -17.29 -6.15 -6.50
CA SER A 261 -16.75 -7.51 -6.47
C SER A 261 -17.54 -8.43 -5.55
N VAL A 262 -17.61 -9.70 -5.95
CA VAL A 262 -18.26 -10.78 -5.19
C VAL A 262 -17.42 -12.04 -5.36
N SER A 263 -17.08 -12.69 -4.26
CA SER A 263 -16.44 -14.01 -4.22
C SER A 263 -17.17 -14.93 -3.24
N GLY A 264 -16.84 -16.22 -3.25
CA GLY A 264 -17.13 -17.10 -2.12
C GLY A 264 -16.28 -16.73 -0.89
N ASP A 265 -16.54 -17.41 0.22
CA ASP A 265 -15.91 -17.17 1.52
C ASP A 265 -14.64 -18.01 1.76
N SER A 266 -14.21 -18.83 0.79
CA SER A 266 -12.95 -19.57 0.94
C SER A 266 -11.74 -18.64 0.82
N GLU A 267 -10.64 -19.01 1.47
CA GLU A 267 -9.37 -18.27 1.37
C GLU A 267 -8.96 -18.07 -0.09
N LYS A 268 -8.99 -19.16 -0.86
CA LYS A 268 -8.56 -19.17 -2.26
C LYS A 268 -9.42 -18.23 -3.12
N GLU A 269 -10.74 -18.24 -2.93
CA GLU A 269 -11.64 -17.36 -3.68
C GLU A 269 -11.46 -15.89 -3.27
N SER A 270 -11.31 -15.62 -1.98
CA SER A 270 -11.13 -14.27 -1.45
C SER A 270 -9.82 -13.64 -1.92
N VAL A 271 -8.70 -14.37 -1.78
CA VAL A 271 -7.39 -13.94 -2.26
C VAL A 271 -7.40 -13.78 -3.79
N SER A 272 -7.98 -14.74 -4.53
CA SER A 272 -8.12 -14.62 -5.99
C SER A 272 -8.90 -13.37 -6.41
N GLN A 273 -10.00 -13.05 -5.70
CA GLN A 273 -10.79 -11.86 -5.99
C GLN A 273 -10.02 -10.58 -5.67
N PHE A 274 -9.24 -10.57 -4.57
CA PHE A 274 -8.39 -9.46 -4.19
C PHE A 274 -7.36 -9.12 -5.28
N PHE A 275 -6.65 -10.13 -5.79
CA PHE A 275 -5.72 -9.95 -6.91
C PHE A 275 -6.42 -9.48 -8.20
N HIS A 276 -7.67 -9.86 -8.46
CA HIS A 276 -8.44 -9.30 -9.58
C HIS A 276 -8.86 -7.83 -9.37
N ILE A 277 -9.09 -7.41 -8.13
CA ILE A 277 -9.40 -6.00 -7.80
C ILE A 277 -8.18 -5.14 -8.10
N LEU A 278 -7.02 -5.48 -7.54
CA LEU A 278 -5.78 -4.72 -7.78
C LEU A 278 -5.27 -4.90 -9.21
N GLY A 279 -5.43 -6.09 -9.80
CA GLY A 279 -5.11 -6.34 -11.20
C GLY A 279 -5.90 -5.49 -12.20
N SER A 280 -7.00 -4.86 -11.77
CA SER A 280 -7.73 -3.89 -12.60
C SER A 280 -6.96 -2.59 -12.80
N VAL A 281 -5.97 -2.28 -11.97
CA VAL A 281 -5.17 -1.05 -11.97
C VAL A 281 -3.67 -1.30 -12.09
N ASP A 282 -3.25 -2.52 -12.41
CA ASP A 282 -1.85 -2.84 -12.71
C ASP A 282 -1.29 -1.92 -13.80
N GLN A 283 -0.02 -1.56 -13.67
CA GLN A 283 0.74 -0.77 -14.62
C GLN A 283 1.60 -1.67 -15.49
N GLN A 284 1.27 -1.73 -16.79
CA GLN A 284 1.98 -2.55 -17.75
C GLN A 284 3.18 -1.78 -18.31
N ARG A 285 4.33 -2.47 -18.44
CA ARG A 285 5.54 -1.90 -19.03
C ARG A 285 5.25 -1.30 -20.40
N GLY A 286 5.57 -0.03 -20.58
CA GLY A 286 5.33 0.73 -21.80
C GLY A 286 4.08 1.61 -21.78
N CYS A 287 3.21 1.51 -20.77
CA CYS A 287 1.98 2.30 -20.67
C CYS A 287 2.14 3.59 -19.84
N CYS A 288 3.18 3.69 -19.02
CA CYS A 288 3.52 4.90 -18.26
C CYS A 288 5.02 5.18 -18.41
N GLU A 289 5.40 6.16 -19.23
CA GLU A 289 6.80 6.58 -19.41
C GLU A 289 7.09 7.76 -18.47
N VAL A 290 8.04 7.56 -17.55
CA VAL A 290 8.45 8.56 -16.54
C VAL A 290 9.76 9.25 -16.91
N GLY A 291 10.45 8.76 -17.93
CA GLY A 291 11.63 9.36 -18.54
C GLY A 291 12.04 8.56 -19.77
N ASP A 292 13.03 9.05 -20.52
CA ASP A 292 13.49 8.41 -21.77
C ASP A 292 13.78 6.90 -21.58
N GLY A 293 12.89 6.04 -22.09
CA GLY A 293 13.00 4.58 -21.98
C GLY A 293 12.81 4.01 -20.57
N LYS A 294 12.34 4.82 -19.61
CA LYS A 294 12.00 4.41 -18.24
C LYS A 294 10.49 4.32 -18.09
N TYR A 295 10.03 3.16 -17.64
CA TYR A 295 8.60 2.88 -17.49
C TYR A 295 8.28 2.49 -16.07
N GLU A 296 7.26 3.13 -15.51
CA GLU A 296 6.66 2.67 -14.28
C GLU A 296 5.89 1.36 -14.54
N ILE A 297 6.08 0.39 -13.64
CA ILE A 297 5.43 -0.92 -13.70
C ILE A 297 4.95 -1.31 -12.31
N THR A 298 3.93 -2.17 -12.24
CA THR A 298 3.57 -2.83 -10.98
C THR A 298 4.62 -3.89 -10.63
N ILE A 299 5.59 -3.54 -9.78
CA ILE A 299 6.70 -4.42 -9.37
C ILE A 299 6.16 -5.65 -8.63
N TYR A 300 5.23 -5.42 -7.70
CA TYR A 300 4.51 -6.48 -7.02
C TYR A 300 3.08 -6.05 -6.70
N THR A 301 2.24 -7.07 -6.49
CA THR A 301 0.90 -6.95 -5.94
C THR A 301 0.83 -7.80 -4.68
N SER A 302 0.38 -7.23 -3.56
CA SER A 302 0.23 -7.93 -2.28
C SER A 302 -1.23 -8.08 -1.88
N CYS A 303 -1.48 -9.11 -1.07
CA CYS A 303 -2.73 -9.35 -0.36
C CYS A 303 -2.37 -9.99 0.99
N CYS A 304 -2.74 -9.37 2.09
CA CYS A 304 -2.57 -9.92 3.43
C CYS A 304 -3.91 -10.42 3.94
N ASN A 305 -4.01 -11.69 4.36
CA ASN A 305 -5.10 -12.08 5.25
C ASN A 305 -4.73 -11.65 6.67
N ALA A 306 -5.31 -10.56 7.13
CA ALA A 306 -5.00 -9.95 8.41
C ALA A 306 -5.50 -10.78 9.60
N ASP A 307 -6.59 -11.55 9.42
CA ASP A 307 -7.10 -12.43 10.48
C ASP A 307 -6.20 -13.65 10.72
N LYS A 308 -5.40 -14.04 9.72
CA LYS A 308 -4.51 -15.22 9.76
C LYS A 308 -3.03 -14.90 9.75
N GLY A 309 -2.62 -13.66 9.51
CA GLY A 309 -1.21 -13.29 9.41
C GLY A 309 -0.49 -13.89 8.21
N ILE A 310 -1.20 -14.06 7.09
CA ILE A 310 -0.63 -14.62 5.85
C ILE A 310 -0.43 -13.50 4.84
N TYR A 311 0.80 -13.34 4.38
CA TYR A 311 1.18 -12.37 3.35
C TYR A 311 1.30 -13.06 2.00
N TYR A 312 0.38 -12.75 1.09
CA TYR A 312 0.39 -13.23 -0.29
C TYR A 312 0.95 -12.16 -1.23
N TYR A 313 1.66 -12.58 -2.28
CA TYR A 313 2.13 -11.66 -3.32
C TYR A 313 2.26 -12.33 -4.69
N THR A 314 2.20 -11.51 -5.74
CA THR A 314 2.73 -11.81 -7.09
C THR A 314 3.75 -10.72 -7.44
N THR A 315 4.65 -11.01 -8.37
CA THR A 315 5.56 -10.00 -8.93
C THR A 315 5.25 -9.78 -10.42
N TYR A 316 5.86 -8.77 -11.03
CA TYR A 316 5.63 -8.46 -12.44
C TYR A 316 5.86 -9.66 -13.37
N ASP A 317 6.95 -10.40 -13.16
CA ASP A 317 7.35 -11.54 -14.00
C ASP A 317 6.94 -12.91 -13.40
N ASN A 318 6.40 -12.95 -12.17
CA ASN A 318 5.83 -14.14 -11.54
C ASN A 318 4.38 -13.91 -11.08
N HIS A 319 3.44 -14.35 -11.90
CA HIS A 319 2.00 -14.28 -11.61
C HIS A 319 1.49 -15.41 -10.72
N GLN A 320 2.34 -16.35 -10.27
CA GLN A 320 1.92 -17.34 -9.28
C GLN A 320 1.86 -16.67 -7.90
N ILE A 321 0.68 -16.73 -7.27
CA ILE A 321 0.50 -16.26 -5.90
C ILE A 321 1.42 -17.08 -4.98
N THR A 322 2.35 -16.38 -4.32
CA THR A 322 3.26 -16.88 -3.30
C THR A 322 2.78 -16.43 -1.93
N ALA A 323 3.04 -17.19 -0.87
CA ALA A 323 2.54 -16.91 0.48
C ALA A 323 3.61 -17.12 1.55
N VAL A 324 3.60 -16.28 2.58
CA VAL A 324 4.36 -16.45 3.82
C VAL A 324 3.37 -16.34 4.98
N ASP A 325 3.36 -17.34 5.87
CA ASP A 325 2.53 -17.36 7.08
C ASP A 325 3.42 -17.02 8.28
N MET A 326 3.19 -15.89 8.93
CA MET A 326 4.02 -15.48 10.07
C MET A 326 3.91 -16.45 11.26
N HIS A 327 2.80 -17.19 11.39
CA HIS A 327 2.62 -18.16 12.46
C HIS A 327 3.34 -19.49 12.21
N ALA A 328 3.97 -19.66 11.05
CA ALA A 328 4.90 -20.75 10.79
C ALA A 328 6.32 -20.47 11.36
N GLU A 329 6.56 -19.24 11.83
CA GLU A 329 7.85 -18.77 12.34
C GLU A 329 7.87 -18.60 13.86
N ASP A 330 9.07 -18.44 14.43
CA ASP A 330 9.25 -18.10 15.84
C ASP A 330 8.98 -16.61 16.08
N LEU A 331 7.72 -16.31 16.42
CA LEU A 331 7.28 -14.94 16.70
C LEU A 331 7.83 -14.37 18.01
N ASP A 332 8.56 -15.14 18.82
CA ASP A 332 9.23 -14.66 20.04
C ASP A 332 10.76 -14.51 19.85
N SER A 333 11.26 -14.69 18.62
CA SER A 333 12.65 -14.39 18.27
C SER A 333 13.00 -12.91 18.45
N ASP A 334 14.29 -12.59 18.48
CA ASP A 334 14.84 -11.23 18.49
C ASP A 334 15.48 -10.83 17.16
N GLN A 335 15.35 -11.67 16.11
CA GLN A 335 15.91 -11.43 14.78
C GLN A 335 14.81 -11.28 13.73
N LEU A 336 15.05 -10.44 12.72
CA LEU A 336 14.20 -10.39 11.53
C LEU A 336 14.24 -11.72 10.77
N ILE A 337 13.09 -12.12 10.25
CA ILE A 337 12.95 -13.30 9.39
C ILE A 337 12.55 -12.79 7.99
N ARG A 338 13.36 -13.13 6.98
CA ARG A 338 13.32 -12.49 5.65
C ARG A 338 13.17 -13.53 4.56
N TYR A 339 12.27 -13.26 3.61
CA TYR A 339 12.07 -14.05 2.41
C TYR A 339 12.26 -13.15 1.19
N PRO A 340 13.35 -13.36 0.42
CA PRO A 340 13.49 -12.74 -0.89
C PRO A 340 12.27 -13.03 -1.77
N ILE A 341 11.77 -12.01 -2.49
CA ILE A 341 10.65 -12.21 -3.40
C ILE A 341 11.02 -13.13 -4.56
N ILE A 342 10.10 -14.00 -4.95
CA ILE A 342 10.26 -14.88 -6.11
C ILE A 342 9.81 -14.13 -7.36
N THR A 343 10.79 -13.64 -8.14
CA THR A 343 10.55 -12.84 -9.35
C THR A 343 10.40 -13.67 -10.62
N ASP A 344 11.05 -14.83 -10.70
CA ASP A 344 10.99 -15.69 -11.88
C ASP A 344 9.78 -16.62 -11.79
N GLY A 345 8.87 -16.52 -12.76
CA GLY A 345 7.63 -17.28 -12.78
C GLY A 345 7.78 -18.68 -13.38
N GLU A 346 7.18 -19.69 -12.75
CA GLU A 346 7.13 -21.03 -13.33
C GLU A 346 5.92 -21.22 -14.25
N VAL A 347 6.17 -21.66 -15.48
CA VAL A 347 5.10 -22.14 -16.37
C VAL A 347 4.84 -23.62 -16.10
N ARG A 348 3.68 -23.93 -15.50
CA ARG A 348 3.24 -25.31 -15.29
C ARG A 348 2.75 -25.93 -16.59
N TRP A 349 3.55 -26.83 -17.16
CA TRP A 349 3.19 -27.57 -18.35
C TRP A 349 2.24 -28.71 -18.00
N HIS A 350 1.05 -28.73 -18.61
CA HIS A 350 0.08 -29.82 -18.37
C HIS A 350 0.50 -31.15 -19.01
N ASN A 351 1.52 -31.14 -19.87
CA ASN A 351 1.90 -32.26 -20.72
C ASN A 351 3.42 -32.50 -20.80
N LYS A 352 4.21 -31.90 -19.91
CA LYS A 352 5.65 -32.12 -19.83
C LYS A 352 6.08 -32.31 -18.39
#